data_AF-A0A2M7LSG0-F1
#
_entry.id   AF-A0A2M7LSG0-F1
#
_cell.length_a   1.000
_cell.length_b   1.000
_cell.length_c   1.000
_cell.angle_alpha   90.00
_cell.angle_beta   90.00
_cell.angle_gamma   90.00
#
_symmetry.space_group_name_H-M   'P 1'
#
loop_
_entity.id
_entity.type
_entity.pdbx_description
1 polymer ?
#
loop_
_entity_poly.entity_id
_entity_poly.type
_entity_poly.pdbx_seq_one_letter_code
_entity_poly.pdbx_strand_id
1 'polypeptide(L)'
;MKLNAKKLRNIDKDDMQISIIERKTNPIYLILENVYDTYNIGGLFRLADAIGVEKMYLCGQMEIPPNPKIKKPRLEHIKLYRGNIRRR
;
A
#
# COMPACT_ATOMS: atom_id res chain seq x y z
N MET A 1 20.13 -18.71 16.18
CA MET A 1 19.84 -19.83 15.26
C MET A 1 19.49 -19.25 13.89
N LYS A 2 20.15 -19.65 12.79
CA LYS A 2 19.89 -19.11 11.44
C LYS A 2 18.98 -20.06 10.67
N LEU A 3 17.78 -19.61 10.31
CA LEU A 3 16.82 -20.40 9.54
C LEU A 3 17.08 -20.27 8.03
N ASN A 4 16.74 -21.30 7.27
CA ASN A 4 16.83 -21.28 5.80
C ASN A 4 15.51 -20.76 5.18
N ALA A 5 15.56 -20.37 3.89
CA ALA A 5 14.42 -19.74 3.21
C ALA A 5 13.14 -20.59 3.17
N LYS A 6 13.27 -21.93 3.11
CA LYS A 6 12.13 -22.86 3.13
C LYS A 6 11.50 -22.94 4.52
N LYS A 7 12.33 -22.98 5.57
CA LYS A 7 11.89 -22.97 6.97
C LYS A 7 11.15 -21.66 7.30
N LEU A 8 11.66 -20.52 6.86
CA LEU A 8 11.03 -19.21 7.08
C LEU A 8 9.62 -19.09 6.49
N ARG A 9 9.33 -19.76 5.37
CA ARG A 9 8.01 -19.72 4.72
C ARG A 9 6.98 -20.63 5.39
N ASN A 10 7.45 -21.62 6.15
CA ASN A 10 6.63 -22.65 6.78
C ASN A 10 6.59 -22.50 8.31
N ILE A 11 6.95 -21.33 8.85
CA ILE A 11 6.75 -21.03 10.27
C ILE A 11 5.24 -20.87 10.50
N ASP A 12 4.71 -21.64 11.43
CA ASP A 12 3.33 -21.50 11.87
C ASP A 12 3.14 -20.15 12.55
N LYS A 13 1.98 -19.53 12.33
CA LYS A 13 1.67 -18.17 12.83
C LYS A 13 1.74 -18.08 14.36
N ASP A 14 1.56 -19.20 15.05
CA ASP A 14 1.58 -19.30 16.51
C ASP A 14 3.01 -19.18 17.09
N ASP A 15 4.04 -19.58 16.33
CA ASP A 15 5.45 -19.41 16.71
C ASP A 15 5.96 -17.98 16.46
N MET A 16 5.24 -17.20 15.66
CA MET A 16 5.51 -15.79 15.48
C MET A 16 4.92 -15.01 16.65
N GLN A 17 5.73 -14.73 17.67
CA GLN A 17 5.49 -13.58 18.56
C GLN A 17 5.59 -12.30 17.73
N ILE A 18 4.53 -11.97 16.99
CA ILE A 18 4.39 -10.67 16.34
C ILE A 18 4.05 -9.69 17.46
N SER A 19 5.06 -9.00 17.98
CA SER A 19 4.76 -7.74 18.65
C SER A 19 4.06 -6.85 17.63
N ILE A 20 2.77 -6.58 17.87
CA ILE A 20 1.99 -5.65 17.04
C ILE A 20 2.60 -4.28 17.33
N ILE A 21 3.59 -3.89 16.51
CA ILE A 21 4.12 -2.53 16.54
C ILE A 21 3.00 -1.65 15.97
N GLU A 22 2.39 -0.85 16.84
CA GLU A 22 1.45 0.18 16.40
C GLU A 22 2.16 1.09 15.40
N ARG A 23 1.69 1.09 14.15
CA ARG A 23 2.23 1.97 13.13
C ARG A 23 1.71 3.37 13.38
N LYS A 24 2.63 4.31 13.62
CA LYS A 24 2.31 5.73 13.67
C LYS A 24 1.82 6.18 12.29
N THR A 25 0.59 6.69 12.25
CA THR A 25 0.06 7.41 11.10
C THR A 25 0.45 8.88 11.19
N ASN A 26 0.85 9.46 10.08
CA ASN A 26 1.15 10.87 9.92
C ASN A 26 0.01 11.52 9.12
N PRO A 27 -0.36 12.79 9.39
CA PRO A 27 -1.41 13.51 8.68
C PRO A 27 -0.96 13.94 7.26
N ILE A 28 -0.44 12.99 6.50
CA ILE A 28 0.04 13.11 5.13
C ILE A 28 -1.01 12.47 4.23
N TYR A 29 -1.37 13.18 3.17
CA TYR A 29 -2.36 12.76 2.20
C TYR A 29 -1.72 12.72 0.82
N LEU A 30 -1.85 11.60 0.12
CA LEU A 30 -1.34 11.46 -1.25
C LEU A 30 -2.49 11.50 -2.25
N ILE A 31 -2.38 12.35 -3.27
CA ILE A 31 -3.33 12.41 -4.38
C ILE A 31 -2.57 12.02 -5.65
N LEU A 32 -2.95 10.90 -6.23
CA LEU A 32 -2.39 10.40 -7.48
C LEU A 32 -3.41 10.57 -8.59
N GLU A 33 -3.06 11.37 -9.59
CA GLU A 33 -3.89 11.58 -10.77
C GLU A 33 -3.17 11.01 -11.99
N ASN A 34 -3.85 10.13 -12.74
CA ASN A 34 -3.37 9.62 -14.03
C ASN A 34 -1.97 8.97 -14.00
N VAL A 35 -1.66 8.18 -12.95
CA VAL A 35 -0.42 7.39 -12.90
C VAL A 35 -0.63 6.06 -13.63
N TYR A 36 -0.12 5.91 -14.84
CA TYR A 36 -0.41 4.75 -15.70
C TYR A 36 0.50 3.53 -15.47
N ASP A 37 1.74 3.76 -15.05
CA ASP A 37 2.71 2.68 -14.90
C ASP A 37 2.50 1.91 -13.57
N THR A 38 2.34 0.59 -13.69
CA THR A 38 2.07 -0.28 -12.54
C THR A 38 3.23 -0.37 -11.55
N TYR A 39 4.48 -0.20 -12.01
CA TYR A 39 5.64 -0.19 -11.12
C TYR A 39 5.68 1.08 -10.26
N ASN A 40 5.36 2.23 -10.86
CA ASN A 40 5.24 3.50 -10.16
C ASN A 40 4.12 3.47 -9.13
N ILE A 41 2.95 2.91 -9.47
CA ILE A 41 1.85 2.73 -8.50
C ILE A 41 2.31 1.86 -7.32
N GLY A 42 2.95 0.72 -7.60
CA GLY A 42 3.48 -0.15 -6.55
C GLY A 42 4.61 0.49 -5.72
N GLY A 43 5.40 1.38 -6.32
CA GLY A 43 6.39 2.21 -5.62
C GLY A 43 5.74 3.20 -4.66
N LEU A 44 4.72 3.92 -5.13
CA LEU A 44 3.98 4.91 -4.33
C LEU A 44 3.26 4.25 -3.16
N PHE A 45 2.70 3.06 -3.35
CA PHE A 45 2.12 2.26 -2.27
C PHE A 45 3.14 1.86 -1.19
N ARG A 46 4.35 1.46 -1.58
CA ARG A 46 5.42 1.15 -0.63
C ARG A 46 5.90 2.40 0.12
N LEU A 47 6.00 3.52 -0.58
CA LEU A 47 6.35 4.80 0.02
C LEU A 47 5.29 5.25 1.03
N ALA A 48 4.00 5.13 0.65
CA ALA A 48 2.86 5.45 1.50
C ALA A 48 2.85 4.61 2.80
N ASP A 49 3.13 3.31 2.69
CA ASP A 49 3.27 2.39 3.83
C ASP A 49 4.50 2.74 4.69
N ALA A 50 5.62 3.13 4.07
CA ALA A 50 6.87 3.44 4.78
C ALA A 50 6.80 4.75 5.58
N ILE A 51 6.12 5.77 5.05
CA ILE A 51 5.94 7.05 5.73
C ILE A 51 4.68 7.10 6.60
N GLY A 52 3.85 6.05 6.58
CA GLY A 52 2.62 5.97 7.37
C GLY A 52 1.60 7.06 7.00
N VAL A 53 1.27 7.22 5.71
CA VAL A 53 0.26 8.22 5.29
C VAL A 53 -1.10 7.94 5.89
N GLU A 54 -1.89 8.99 6.12
CA GLU A 54 -3.24 8.84 6.66
C GLU A 54 -4.22 8.35 5.60
N LYS A 55 -4.18 8.94 4.39
CA LYS A 55 -5.04 8.55 3.27
C LYS A 55 -4.33 8.69 1.93
N MET A 56 -4.75 7.87 0.98
CA MET A 56 -4.29 7.91 -0.39
C MET A 56 -5.47 7.92 -1.36
N TYR A 57 -5.45 8.85 -2.30
CA TYR A 57 -6.51 9.12 -3.27
C TYR A 57 -6.00 8.75 -4.66
N LEU A 58 -6.69 7.83 -5.33
CA LEU A 58 -6.41 7.48 -6.72
C LEU A 58 -7.48 8.11 -7.61
N CYS A 59 -7.06 8.91 -8.59
CA CYS A 59 -7.92 9.80 -9.36
C CYS A 59 -7.61 9.69 -10.86
N GLY A 60 -8.61 10.04 -11.68
CA GLY A 60 -8.51 10.02 -13.12
C GLY A 60 -8.51 8.61 -13.72
N GLN A 61 -7.91 8.46 -14.90
CA GLN A 61 -7.77 7.20 -15.60
C GLN A 61 -6.43 6.58 -15.21
N MET A 62 -6.44 5.66 -14.26
CA MET A 62 -5.24 4.91 -13.87
C MET A 62 -5.57 3.47 -13.49
N GLU A 63 -4.54 2.63 -13.49
CA GLU A 63 -4.63 1.26 -13.02
C GLU A 63 -4.82 1.23 -11.50
N ILE A 64 -5.72 0.38 -11.02
CA ILE A 64 -6.16 0.33 -9.63
C ILE A 64 -6.28 -1.15 -9.21
N PRO A 65 -5.99 -1.52 -7.93
CA PRO A 65 -6.34 -2.84 -7.42
C PRO A 65 -7.83 -3.18 -7.67
N PRO A 66 -8.18 -4.40 -8.11
CA PRO A 66 -7.40 -5.63 -8.04
C PRO A 66 -6.68 -6.01 -9.36
N ASN A 67 -5.76 -5.18 -9.86
CA ASN A 67 -4.80 -5.61 -10.89
C ASN A 67 -3.68 -6.47 -10.25
N PRO A 68 -3.38 -7.70 -10.75
CA PRO A 68 -2.34 -8.57 -10.19
C PRO A 68 -0.93 -7.95 -10.14
N LYS A 69 -0.64 -7.01 -11.05
CA LYS A 69 0.63 -6.26 -11.07
C LYS A 69 0.71 -5.22 -9.95
N ILE A 70 -0.44 -4.82 -9.41
CA ILE A 70 -0.56 -3.84 -8.34
C ILE A 70 -1.07 -4.54 -7.07
N LYS A 71 -0.12 -4.91 -6.20
CA LYS A 71 -0.49 -5.41 -4.87
C LYS A 71 -1.17 -4.31 -4.06
N LYS A 72 -2.35 -4.61 -3.51
CA LYS A 72 -3.02 -3.72 -2.56
C LYS A 72 -2.08 -3.47 -1.37
N PRO A 73 -1.81 -2.21 -1.00
CA PRO A 73 -1.00 -1.91 0.18
C PRO A 73 -1.78 -2.24 1.45
N ARG A 74 -1.07 -2.29 2.58
CA ARG A 74 -1.70 -2.58 3.88
C ARG A 74 -2.50 -1.39 4.41
N LEU A 75 -2.34 -0.21 3.82
CA LEU A 75 -3.13 1.00 4.08
C LEU A 75 -4.63 0.72 4.17
N GLU A 76 -5.21 1.05 5.32
CA GLU A 76 -6.64 0.89 5.61
C GLU A 76 -7.49 1.90 4.84
N HIS A 77 -6.95 3.09 4.55
CA HIS A 77 -7.69 4.21 3.97
C HIS A 77 -7.20 4.61 2.56
N ILE A 78 -7.32 3.69 1.60
CA ILE A 78 -7.21 4.04 0.17
C ILE A 78 -8.61 4.39 -0.33
N LYS A 79 -8.78 5.58 -0.88
CA LYS A 79 -10.02 5.98 -1.55
C LYS A 79 -9.81 6.08 -3.05
N LEU A 80 -10.73 5.46 -3.78
CA LEU A 80 -10.75 5.46 -5.24
C LEU A 80 -11.77 6.47 -5.72
N TYR A 81 -11.34 7.42 -6.54
CA TYR A 81 -12.19 8.43 -7.15
C TYR A 81 -12.18 8.24 -8.66
N ARG A 82 -13.26 7.63 -9.18
CA ARG A 82 -13.44 7.39 -10.62
C ARG A 82 -14.02 8.61 -11.36
N GLY A 83 -13.55 9.81 -11.02
CA GLY A 83 -14.00 11.06 -11.63
C GLY A 83 -12.85 12.04 -11.77
N ASN A 84 -12.94 12.93 -12.76
CA ASN A 84 -12.05 14.08 -12.85
C ASN A 84 -12.21 14.89 -11.56
N ILE A 85 -11.13 15.16 -10.84
CA ILE A 85 -11.11 16.20 -9.82
C ILE A 85 -11.30 17.50 -10.59
N ARG A 86 -12.55 17.89 -10.84
CA ARG A 86 -12.86 19.18 -11.44
C ARG A 86 -12.35 20.23 -10.47
N ARG A 87 -11.21 20.83 -10.81
CA ARG A 87 -10.78 22.12 -10.25
C ARG A 87 -11.98 23.06 -10.40
N ARG A 88 -12.51 23.53 -9.27
CA ARG A 88 -13.30 24.76 -9.27
C ARG A 88 -12.35 25.92 -9.52
#